data_AF-A0A7Y1ZB09-F1
#
_entry.id   AF-A0A7Y1ZB09-F1
#
_cell.length_a   1.000
_cell.length_b   1.000
_cell.length_c   1.000
_cell.angle_alpha   90.00
_cell.angle_beta   90.00
_cell.angle_gamma   90.00
#
_symmetry.space_group_name_H-M   'P 1'
#
loop_
_entity.id
_entity.type
_entity.pdbx_description
1 polymer ?
#
loop_
_entity_poly.entity_id
_entity_poly.type
_entity_poly.pdbx_seq_one_letter_code
_entity_poly.pdbx_strand_id
1 'polypeptide(L)'
;LNKYVQDGGTLLLQYNTSRRLVTNNLAPYPLKLSRDRVTDEFSEVKILEPNHPALNEPNKITLSDFNGWVQERGLYFPNEWAPEFTPLLGMNDKNYPETKGSLLVAKHGKGHYVYTGLSFFRELPAGVSGAYRLFANLLSLGN
;
A
#
# COMPACT_ATOMS: atom_id res chain seq x y z
N LEU A 1 -14.04 -12.71 -1.95
CA LEU A 1 -13.37 -11.42 -1.71
C LEU A 1 -13.89 -10.33 -2.65
N ASN A 2 -13.85 -10.50 -3.97
CA ASN A 2 -14.32 -9.46 -4.91
C ASN A 2 -15.79 -9.04 -4.66
N LYS A 3 -16.70 -10.00 -4.41
CA LYS A 3 -18.10 -9.69 -4.07
C LYS A 3 -18.25 -8.85 -2.79
N TYR A 4 -17.45 -9.13 -1.75
CA TYR A 4 -17.46 -8.33 -0.51
C TYR A 4 -17.10 -6.87 -0.79
N VAL A 5 -16.07 -6.64 -1.61
CA VAL A 5 -15.69 -5.28 -2.01
C VAL A 5 -16.78 -4.64 -2.87
N GLN A 6 -17.30 -5.38 -3.85
CA GLN A 6 -18.36 -4.92 -4.74
C GLN A 6 -19.59 -4.43 -3.97
N ASP A 7 -19.95 -5.13 -2.89
CA ASP A 7 -21.11 -4.85 -2.05
C ASP A 7 -20.88 -3.71 -1.03
N GLY A 8 -19.67 -3.12 -0.98
CA GLY A 8 -19.37 -1.94 -0.14
C GLY A 8 -18.23 -2.14 0.87
N GLY A 9 -17.68 -3.35 0.98
CA GLY A 9 -16.60 -3.63 1.92
C GLY A 9 -15.26 -3.01 1.51
N THR A 10 -14.39 -2.78 2.51
CA THR A 10 -12.99 -2.40 2.29
C THR A 10 -12.10 -3.61 2.51
N LEU A 11 -11.36 -4.02 1.47
CA LEU A 11 -10.40 -5.12 1.54
C LEU A 11 -8.98 -4.58 1.45
N LEU A 12 -8.19 -4.83 2.49
CA LEU A 12 -6.77 -4.48 2.56
C LEU A 12 -5.94 -5.76 2.42
N LEU A 13 -5.36 -5.98 1.24
CA LEU A 13 -4.46 -7.09 0.97
C LEU A 13 -3.01 -6.67 1.24
N GLN A 14 -2.37 -7.34 2.20
CA GLN A 14 -1.00 -7.07 2.62
C GLN A 14 -0.04 -8.14 2.15
N TYR A 15 1.21 -7.73 1.91
CA TYR A 15 2.40 -8.57 1.93
C TYR A 15 2.24 -9.93 1.22
N ASN A 16 2.29 -9.90 -0.11
CA ASN A 16 2.34 -11.12 -0.92
C ASN A 16 3.75 -11.30 -1.48
N THR A 17 4.32 -12.49 -1.31
CA THR A 17 5.60 -12.82 -1.94
C THR A 17 5.36 -13.17 -3.41
N SER A 18 6.22 -12.73 -4.31
CA SER A 18 6.13 -13.08 -5.75
C SER A 18 6.39 -14.56 -6.07
N ARG A 19 6.62 -15.39 -5.05
CA ARG A 19 6.75 -16.85 -5.16
C ARG A 19 5.67 -17.52 -4.32
N ARG A 20 5.19 -18.68 -4.78
CA ARG A 20 4.20 -19.53 -4.08
C ARG A 20 2.90 -18.80 -3.73
N LEU A 21 2.43 -17.92 -4.63
CA LEU A 21 1.10 -17.37 -4.51
C LEU A 21 0.08 -18.51 -4.52
N VAL A 22 -0.81 -18.52 -3.53
CA VAL A 22 -1.91 -19.48 -3.45
C VAL A 22 -2.90 -19.27 -4.60
N THR A 23 -2.95 -18.06 -5.15
CA THR A 23 -3.77 -17.70 -6.31
C THR A 23 -3.14 -16.55 -7.10
N ASN A 24 -3.34 -16.55 -8.42
CA ASN A 24 -3.00 -15.42 -9.29
C ASN A 24 -4.11 -14.34 -9.33
N ASN A 25 -5.30 -14.65 -8.80
CA ASN A 25 -6.41 -13.71 -8.67
C ASN A 25 -6.26 -12.92 -7.38
N LEU A 26 -5.21 -12.09 -7.30
CA LEU A 26 -4.92 -11.29 -6.12
C LEU A 26 -5.95 -10.18 -5.92
N ALA A 27 -6.42 -9.58 -7.02
CA ALA A 27 -7.24 -8.38 -7.00
C ALA A 27 -8.42 -8.48 -8.00
N PRO A 28 -9.45 -7.62 -7.88
CA PRO A 28 -10.55 -7.57 -8.85
C PRO A 28 -10.14 -7.08 -10.24
N TYR A 29 -8.99 -6.40 -10.35
CA TYR A 29 -8.41 -5.90 -11.60
C TYR A 29 -7.00 -6.47 -11.78
N PRO A 30 -6.46 -6.51 -13.02
CA PRO A 30 -5.09 -6.96 -13.28
C PRO A 30 -4.05 -6.28 -12.37
N LEU A 31 -3.25 -7.10 -11.69
CA LEU A 31 -2.21 -6.68 -10.77
C LEU A 31 -1.07 -7.71 -10.81
N LYS A 32 0.15 -7.27 -11.10
CA LYS A 32 1.31 -8.17 -11.23
C LYS A 32 2.38 -7.79 -10.23
N LEU A 33 2.69 -8.72 -9.32
CA LEU A 33 3.78 -8.57 -8.37
C LEU A 33 5.13 -8.68 -9.06
N SER A 34 6.10 -7.89 -8.62
CA SER A 34 7.48 -7.97 -9.07
C SER A 34 8.41 -8.39 -7.94
N ARG A 35 9.72 -8.19 -8.12
CA ARG A 35 10.73 -8.33 -7.05
C ARG A 35 11.15 -7.00 -6.45
N ASP A 36 10.57 -5.90 -6.94
CA ASP A 36 10.87 -4.55 -6.52
C ASP A 36 10.59 -4.40 -5.03
N ARG A 37 11.46 -3.64 -4.39
CA ARG A 37 11.55 -3.51 -2.95
C ARG A 37 12.28 -2.22 -2.63
N VAL A 38 12.03 -1.71 -1.44
CA VAL A 38 12.78 -0.62 -0.84
C VAL A 38 13.22 -1.10 0.52
N THR A 39 14.49 -1.48 0.59
CA THR A 39 15.11 -2.19 1.71
C THR A 39 15.75 -1.28 2.73
N ASP A 40 16.10 -0.06 2.34
CA ASP A 40 16.59 0.98 3.25
C ASP A 40 15.40 1.68 3.92
N GLU A 41 15.31 1.57 5.24
CA GLU A 41 14.30 2.24 6.05
C GLU A 41 14.39 3.77 6.03
N PHE A 42 15.52 4.34 5.59
CA PHE A 42 15.70 5.79 5.43
C PHE A 42 15.38 6.29 4.03
N SER A 43 14.99 5.40 3.10
CA SER A 43 14.56 5.78 1.76
C SER A 43 13.43 6.80 1.80
N GLU A 44 13.57 7.85 0.99
CA GLU A 44 12.60 8.95 0.91
C GLU A 44 11.26 8.44 0.36
N VAL A 45 10.18 8.90 0.99
CA VAL A 45 8.81 8.61 0.56
C VAL A 45 8.25 9.86 -0.13
N LYS A 46 7.67 9.68 -1.31
CA LYS A 46 6.93 10.70 -2.05
C LYS A 46 5.44 10.43 -1.95
N ILE A 47 4.66 11.46 -1.64
CA ILE A 47 3.20 11.41 -1.72
C ILE A 47 2.80 11.76 -3.15
N LEU A 48 2.20 10.81 -3.86
CA LEU A 48 1.82 10.98 -5.27
C LEU A 48 0.44 11.63 -5.41
N GLU A 49 -0.47 11.32 -4.50
CA GLU A 49 -1.87 11.77 -4.52
C GLU A 49 -2.25 12.44 -3.19
N PRO A 50 -1.79 13.68 -2.95
CA PRO A 50 -1.85 14.33 -1.64
C PRO A 50 -3.28 14.60 -1.15
N ASN A 51 -4.27 14.62 -2.05
CA ASN A 51 -5.67 14.86 -1.72
C ASN A 51 -6.48 13.56 -1.58
N HIS A 52 -5.86 12.39 -1.74
CA HIS A 52 -6.59 11.13 -1.66
C HIS A 52 -7.12 10.89 -0.24
N PRO A 53 -8.38 10.44 -0.04
CA PRO A 53 -8.95 10.22 1.29
C PRO A 53 -8.12 9.27 2.16
N ALA A 54 -7.53 8.23 1.57
CA ALA A 54 -6.64 7.30 2.25
C ALA A 54 -5.44 7.97 2.96
N LEU A 55 -5.04 9.17 2.54
CA LEU A 55 -3.96 9.93 3.14
C LEU A 55 -4.45 11.11 3.99
N ASN A 56 -5.75 11.34 4.08
CA ASN A 56 -6.31 12.52 4.73
C ASN A 56 -7.35 12.20 5.82
N GLU A 57 -7.93 11.00 5.84
CA GLU A 57 -9.02 10.64 6.76
C GLU A 57 -8.87 9.23 7.35
N PRO A 58 -9.09 9.05 8.67
CA PRO A 58 -9.35 10.09 9.67
C PRO A 58 -8.09 10.90 10.07
N ASN A 59 -6.91 10.50 9.60
CA ASN A 59 -5.66 11.18 9.87
C ASN A 59 -5.11 11.87 8.63
N LYS A 60 -4.65 13.11 8.75
CA LYS A 60 -3.78 13.70 7.74
C LYS A 60 -2.38 13.09 7.80
N ILE A 61 -2.01 12.36 6.77
CA ILE A 61 -0.71 11.70 6.59
C ILE A 61 0.24 12.69 5.94
N THR A 62 1.44 12.79 6.51
CA THR A 62 2.52 13.65 6.01
C THR A 62 3.82 12.87 5.97
N LEU A 63 4.90 13.47 5.47
CA LEU A 63 6.21 12.80 5.44
C LEU A 63 6.72 12.39 6.82
N SER A 64 6.30 13.08 7.89
CA SER A 64 6.69 12.70 9.25
C SER A 64 6.09 11.38 9.74
N ASP A 65 5.00 10.91 9.13
CA ASP A 65 4.41 9.59 9.42
C ASP A 65 5.29 8.43 8.95
N PHE A 66 6.30 8.72 8.11
CA PHE A 66 7.31 7.77 7.67
C PHE A 66 8.59 7.82 8.52
N ASN A 67 8.65 8.68 9.55
CA ASN A 67 9.79 8.74 10.46
C ASN A 67 9.76 7.58 11.47
N GLY A 68 10.94 7.08 11.83
CA GLY A 68 11.09 6.03 12.86
C GLY A 68 10.60 4.66 12.42
N TRP A 69 10.33 4.46 11.13
CA TRP A 69 10.08 3.13 10.55
C TRP A 69 11.34 2.26 10.71
N VAL A 70 11.14 0.98 10.93
CA VAL A 70 12.21 0.03 11.24
C VAL A 70 12.29 -1.05 10.17
N GLN A 71 13.48 -1.22 9.60
CA GLN A 71 13.82 -2.27 8.63
C GLN A 71 12.88 -2.30 7.41
N GLU A 72 13.37 -1.85 6.25
CA GLU A 72 12.72 -1.89 4.93
C GLU A 72 11.35 -1.18 4.83
N ARG A 73 11.20 -0.26 3.86
CA ARG A 73 9.89 0.39 3.61
C ARG A 73 8.84 -0.59 3.09
N GLY A 74 9.27 -1.56 2.29
CA GLY A 74 8.36 -2.56 1.76
C GLY A 74 8.99 -3.46 0.70
N LEU A 75 8.28 -4.55 0.40
CA LEU A 75 8.77 -5.65 -0.42
C LEU A 75 7.73 -6.08 -1.46
N TYR A 76 8.23 -6.62 -2.57
CA TYR A 76 7.43 -7.26 -3.62
C TYR A 76 6.35 -6.34 -4.19
N PHE A 77 6.73 -5.09 -4.47
CA PHE A 77 5.82 -4.12 -5.05
C PHE A 77 5.35 -4.59 -6.43
N PRO A 78 4.05 -4.44 -6.75
CA PRO A 78 3.59 -4.48 -8.12
C PRO A 78 4.34 -3.45 -8.96
N ASN A 79 4.61 -3.79 -10.21
CA ASN A 79 5.18 -2.86 -11.20
C ASN A 79 4.30 -2.71 -12.46
N GLU A 80 3.27 -3.54 -12.58
CA GLU A 80 2.24 -3.46 -13.61
C GLU A 80 0.86 -3.64 -12.94
N TRP A 81 -0.07 -2.75 -13.22
CA TRP A 81 -1.43 -2.79 -12.71
C TRP A 81 -2.40 -2.08 -13.66
N ALA A 82 -3.68 -2.40 -13.50
CA ALA A 82 -4.76 -1.81 -14.27
C ALA A 82 -5.02 -0.34 -13.89
N PRO A 83 -5.56 0.50 -14.79
CA PRO A 83 -5.76 1.94 -14.56
C PRO A 83 -6.73 2.28 -13.41
N GLU A 84 -7.51 1.33 -12.93
CA GLU A 84 -8.39 1.48 -11.76
C GLU A 84 -7.61 1.67 -10.46
N PHE A 85 -6.33 1.26 -10.42
CA PHE A 85 -5.47 1.46 -9.26
C PHE A 85 -4.81 2.83 -9.29
N THR A 86 -5.07 3.60 -8.23
CA THR A 86 -4.39 4.83 -7.91
C THR A 86 -3.17 4.54 -7.02
N PRO A 87 -1.93 4.77 -7.50
CA PRO A 87 -0.73 4.67 -6.67
C PRO A 87 -0.62 5.89 -5.74
N LEU A 88 -0.46 5.67 -4.45
CA LEU A 88 -0.46 6.77 -3.47
C LEU A 88 0.94 7.20 -3.02
N LEU A 89 1.92 6.30 -3.08
CA LEU A 89 3.27 6.52 -2.58
C LEU A 89 4.32 6.12 -3.62
N GLY A 90 5.37 6.94 -3.73
CA GLY A 90 6.58 6.67 -4.51
C GLY A 90 7.79 6.52 -3.61
N MET A 91 8.70 5.58 -3.90
CA MET A 91 9.93 5.38 -3.11
C MET A 91 10.97 4.56 -3.88
N ASN A 92 12.25 4.73 -3.55
CA ASN A 92 13.35 3.91 -4.05
C ASN A 92 14.53 3.88 -3.10
N ASP A 93 15.27 2.77 -3.12
CA ASP A 93 16.62 2.72 -2.55
C ASP A 93 17.58 3.56 -3.41
N LYS A 94 18.73 3.90 -2.83
CA LYS A 94 19.79 4.65 -3.53
C LYS A 94 20.20 3.94 -4.83
N ASN A 95 20.24 4.68 -5.93
CA ASN A 95 20.57 4.21 -7.28
C ASN A 95 19.56 3.24 -7.92
N TYR A 96 18.40 3.00 -7.30
CA TYR A 96 17.32 2.21 -7.91
C TYR A 96 16.24 3.13 -8.51
N PRO A 97 15.51 2.68 -9.56
CA PRO A 97 14.38 3.42 -10.09
C PRO A 97 13.27 3.63 -9.05
N GLU A 98 12.52 4.73 -9.18
CA GLU A 98 11.35 4.99 -8.36
C GLU A 98 10.27 3.92 -8.55
N THR A 99 9.86 3.30 -7.44
CA THR A 99 8.73 2.38 -7.39
C THR A 99 7.47 3.11 -6.94
N LYS A 100 6.31 2.72 -7.46
CA LYS A 100 5.01 3.34 -7.13
C LYS A 100 3.95 2.34 -6.66
N GLY A 101 4.33 1.06 -6.53
CA GLY A 101 3.43 -0.04 -6.20
C GLY A 101 3.30 -0.32 -4.69
N SER A 102 3.95 0.44 -3.83
CA SER A 102 3.97 0.19 -2.38
C SER A 102 2.59 0.32 -1.73
N LEU A 103 1.75 1.21 -2.27
CA LEU A 103 0.37 1.41 -1.85
C LEU A 103 -0.51 1.77 -3.06
N LEU A 104 -1.39 0.85 -3.43
CA LEU A 104 -2.34 0.99 -4.53
C LEU A 104 -3.76 0.90 -3.99
N VAL A 105 -4.64 1.82 -4.40
CA VAL A 105 -6.06 1.82 -4.04
C VAL A 105 -6.91 1.81 -5.31
N ALA A 106 -7.92 0.94 -5.37
CA ALA A 106 -8.90 0.90 -6.44
C ALA A 106 -10.31 0.88 -5.87
N LYS A 107 -11.25 1.52 -6.55
CA LYS A 107 -12.69 1.33 -6.29
C LYS A 107 -13.17 0.10 -7.03
N HIS A 108 -14.00 -0.72 -6.38
CA HIS A 108 -14.66 -1.85 -7.02
C HIS A 108 -16.11 -1.95 -6.54
N GLY A 109 -17.05 -1.69 -7.44
CA GLY A 109 -18.45 -1.53 -7.06
C GLY A 109 -18.63 -0.38 -6.07
N LYS A 110 -19.20 -0.69 -4.89
CA LYS A 110 -19.43 0.28 -3.82
C LYS A 110 -18.29 0.38 -2.80
N GLY A 111 -17.32 -0.52 -2.85
CA GLY A 111 -16.26 -0.62 -1.85
C GLY A 111 -14.87 -0.30 -2.40
N HIS A 112 -13.88 -0.54 -1.56
CA HIS A 112 -12.48 -0.21 -1.83
C HIS A 112 -11.60 -1.46 -1.73
N TYR A 113 -10.72 -1.59 -2.70
CA TYR A 113 -9.66 -2.58 -2.70
C TYR A 113 -8.33 -1.87 -2.52
N VAL A 114 -7.58 -2.26 -1.49
CA VAL A 114 -6.25 -1.73 -1.18
C VAL A 114 -5.24 -2.85 -1.31
N TYR A 115 -4.24 -2.67 -2.16
CA TYR A 115 -3.03 -3.49 -2.15
C TYR A 115 -1.90 -2.71 -1.49
N THR A 116 -1.18 -3.33 -0.58
CA THR A 116 0.04 -2.73 -0.03
C THR A 116 1.15 -3.75 0.18
N GLY A 117 2.34 -3.37 -0.28
CA GLY A 117 3.60 -4.07 0.00
C GLY A 117 4.40 -3.43 1.13
N LEU A 118 3.86 -2.40 1.80
CA LEU A 118 4.51 -1.75 2.94
C LEU A 118 4.75 -2.78 4.05
N SER A 119 5.86 -2.62 4.77
CA SER A 119 6.29 -3.54 5.83
C SER A 119 5.49 -3.42 7.13
N PHE A 120 4.15 -3.28 7.08
CA PHE A 120 3.32 -3.13 8.27
C PHE A 120 3.53 -4.26 9.31
N PHE A 121 3.89 -5.46 8.87
CA PHE A 121 4.23 -6.58 9.75
C PHE A 121 5.50 -6.34 10.60
N ARG A 122 6.32 -5.34 10.29
CA ARG A 122 7.45 -4.86 11.10
C ARG A 122 7.08 -3.59 11.86
N GLU A 123 6.46 -2.65 11.16
CA GLU A 123 6.18 -1.32 11.72
C GLU A 123 5.13 -1.33 12.82
N LEU A 124 4.07 -2.13 12.66
CA LEU A 124 3.02 -2.21 13.67
C LEU A 124 3.56 -2.87 14.96
N PRO A 125 4.21 -4.05 14.94
CA PRO A 125 4.81 -4.60 16.16
C PRO A 125 5.87 -3.72 16.82
N ALA A 126 6.59 -2.91 16.05
CA ALA A 126 7.57 -1.96 16.56
C ALA A 126 6.96 -0.69 17.19
N GLY A 127 5.64 -0.51 17.11
CA GLY A 127 4.96 0.65 17.72
C GLY A 127 5.07 1.94 16.90
N VAL A 128 5.37 1.85 15.60
CA VAL A 128 5.59 3.03 14.75
C VAL A 128 4.28 3.78 14.52
N SER A 129 4.14 4.94 15.16
CA SER A 129 2.87 5.67 15.24
C SER A 129 2.30 6.06 13.86
N GLY A 130 3.16 6.51 12.94
CA GLY A 130 2.72 6.88 11.59
C GLY A 130 2.22 5.70 10.76
N ALA A 131 2.78 4.50 10.97
CA ALA A 131 2.29 3.28 10.34
C ALA A 131 0.88 2.91 10.82
N TYR A 132 0.60 3.06 12.13
CA TYR A 132 -0.75 2.90 12.67
C TYR A 132 -1.74 3.92 12.12
N ARG A 133 -1.35 5.20 11.99
CA ARG A 133 -2.22 6.25 11.42
C ARG A 133 -2.58 5.93 9.97
N LEU A 134 -1.60 5.58 9.14
CA LEU A 134 -1.85 5.18 7.76
C LEU A 134 -2.73 3.94 7.70
N PHE A 135 -2.43 2.91 8.49
CA PHE A 135 -3.23 1.68 8.52
C PHE A 135 -4.70 1.94 8.90
N ALA A 136 -4.95 2.80 9.90
CA ALA A 136 -6.29 3.19 10.29
C ALA A 136 -7.05 3.92 9.16
N ASN A 137 -6.38 4.80 8.42
CA ASN A 137 -6.98 5.44 7.24
C ASN A 137 -7.38 4.42 6.17
N LEU A 138 -6.49 3.46 5.86
CA LEU A 138 -6.77 2.44 4.85
C LEU A 138 -8.00 1.61 5.20
N LEU A 139 -8.16 1.24 6.48
CA LEU A 139 -9.36 0.53 6.96
C LEU A 139 -10.62 1.40 6.93
N SER A 140 -10.48 2.71 7.08
CA SER A 140 -11.61 3.65 7.17
C SER A 140 -12.19 4.07 5.82
N LEU A 141 -11.56 3.69 4.70
CA LEU A 141 -11.99 4.11 3.35
C LEU A 141 -13.45 3.78 2.97
N GLY A 142 -14.07 2.81 3.63
CA GLY A 142 -15.46 2.42 3.38
C GLY A 142 -16.49 3.05 4.32
N ASN A 143 -16.04 3.89 5.27
CA ASN A 143 -16.87 4.50 6.30
C ASN A 143 -17.19 5.96 6.00
#